data_AF-A0A1M7R8H3-F1
#
_entry.id   AF-A0A1M7R8H3-F1
#
_cell.length_a   1.000
_cell.length_b   1.000
_cell.length_c   1.000
_cell.angle_alpha   90.00
_cell.angle_beta   90.00
_cell.angle_gamma   90.00
#
_symmetry.space_group_name_H-M   'P 1'
#
loop_
_entity.id
_entity.type
_entity.pdbx_description
1 polymer ?
#
loop_
_entity_poly.entity_id
_entity_poly.type
_entity_poly.pdbx_seq_one_letter_code
_entity_poly.pdbx_strand_id
1 'polypeptide(L)'
;MAAPDRREVGAAPMSKPRRARSLAAYERHAERHAALVARRTGDPRFAQRTILADGSECVTLPPHVGGLFSDQRERFRAKFGRDIEPGDPVFFDPEADTPVPYPPEKLNAALLAAAEKSGDELTIALVRAAVEVGYFITDENEHLYSVQEIDAYEAAVSRYLDAGPEAEYYAEAIDELYDIVSALVDGDADTAAARAILDLPRRVSYEEDEDAAEAAYLAVLRCTLILLFAASRAGIDEVELQAATAWVSDTFGCEYAQRAAVVAIPLCRTKDPAAQQELFGKSGELTVGDLLDLLGDESAPAMIWLVAGLVATVGDGDVNWLRHVVHEALDDEDF
;
A
#
# COMPACT_ATOMS: atom_id res chain seq x y z
N MET A 1 -0.74 -38.95 28.61
CA MET A 1 -0.65 -37.52 28.25
C MET A 1 -2.04 -37.09 27.83
N ALA A 2 -2.71 -36.30 28.66
CA ALA A 2 -4.05 -35.79 28.38
C ALA A 2 -3.94 -34.58 27.45
N ALA A 3 -4.76 -34.55 26.40
CA ALA A 3 -4.83 -33.42 25.48
C ALA A 3 -5.36 -32.17 26.22
N PRO A 4 -4.80 -30.97 25.96
CA PRO A 4 -5.31 -29.74 26.57
C PRO A 4 -6.72 -29.44 26.07
N ASP A 5 -7.59 -29.15 27.03
CA ASP A 5 -8.97 -28.70 26.90
C ASP A 5 -9.03 -27.39 26.09
N ARG A 6 -9.38 -27.47 24.81
CA ARG A 6 -9.67 -26.30 23.95
C ARG A 6 -11.00 -25.69 24.41
N ARG A 7 -10.95 -24.80 25.40
CA ARG A 7 -12.09 -23.94 25.70
C ARG A 7 -12.34 -23.03 24.52
N GLU A 8 -13.51 -23.18 23.90
CA GLU A 8 -14.04 -22.25 22.90
C GLU A 8 -14.12 -20.85 23.53
N VAL A 9 -13.18 -19.99 23.15
CA VAL A 9 -13.24 -18.56 23.46
C VAL A 9 -14.33 -18.00 22.55
N GLY A 10 -15.57 -17.97 23.05
CA GLY A 10 -16.68 -17.33 22.35
C GLY A 10 -16.37 -15.85 22.16
N ALA A 11 -16.26 -15.40 20.91
CA ALA A 11 -16.04 -13.99 20.58
C ALA A 11 -17.14 -13.13 21.24
N ALA A 12 -16.72 -12.14 22.03
CA ALA A 12 -17.66 -11.23 22.68
C ALA A 12 -18.49 -10.48 21.61
N PRO A 13 -19.80 -10.26 21.85
CA PRO A 13 -20.65 -9.58 20.88
C PRO A 13 -20.16 -8.14 20.65
N MET A 14 -19.76 -7.84 19.40
CA MET A 14 -19.38 -6.48 19.00
C MET A 14 -20.45 -5.45 19.38
N SER A 15 -20.01 -4.32 19.97
CA SER A 15 -20.89 -3.20 20.34
C SER A 15 -21.58 -2.61 19.10
N LYS A 16 -22.77 -2.01 19.28
CA LYS A 16 -23.52 -1.37 18.19
C LYS A 16 -22.69 -0.32 17.42
N PRO A 17 -21.89 0.54 18.07
CA PRO A 17 -21.02 1.49 17.36
C PRO A 17 -19.96 0.81 16.49
N ARG A 18 -19.34 -0.28 16.96
CA ARG A 18 -18.33 -1.02 16.20
C ARG A 18 -18.91 -1.64 14.93
N ARG A 19 -20.13 -2.20 15.03
CA ARG A 19 -20.84 -2.73 13.85
C ARG A 19 -21.16 -1.66 12.83
N ALA A 20 -21.61 -0.49 13.28
CA ALA A 20 -21.91 0.63 12.39
C ALA A 20 -20.65 1.16 11.68
N ARG A 21 -19.53 1.30 12.41
CA ARG A 21 -18.24 1.70 11.83
C ARG A 21 -17.72 0.67 10.83
N SER A 22 -17.76 -0.61 11.19
CA SER A 22 -17.33 -1.71 10.31
C SER A 22 -18.18 -1.77 9.03
N LEU A 23 -19.50 -1.57 9.13
CA LEU A 23 -20.36 -1.52 7.95
C LEU A 23 -20.05 -0.31 7.07
N ALA A 24 -19.86 0.87 7.66
CA ALA A 24 -19.51 2.07 6.92
C ALA A 24 -18.12 1.95 6.24
N ALA A 25 -17.15 1.31 6.89
CA ALA A 25 -15.84 1.04 6.30
C ALA A 25 -15.96 0.06 5.12
N TYR A 26 -16.76 -0.99 5.27
CA TYR A 26 -17.05 -1.93 4.18
C TYR A 26 -17.74 -1.26 2.99
N GLU A 27 -18.73 -0.39 3.25
CA GLU A 27 -19.41 0.39 2.20
C GLU A 27 -18.42 1.30 1.45
N ARG A 28 -17.56 2.02 2.16
CA ARG A 28 -16.50 2.84 1.54
C ARG A 28 -15.54 1.98 0.71
N HIS A 29 -15.13 0.82 1.23
CA HIS A 29 -14.25 -0.09 0.49
C HIS A 29 -14.92 -0.56 -0.82
N ALA A 30 -16.19 -0.96 -0.76
CA ALA A 30 -16.96 -1.38 -1.92
C ALA A 30 -17.16 -0.24 -2.94
N GLU A 31 -17.39 0.99 -2.48
CA GLU A 31 -17.51 2.17 -3.35
C GLU A 31 -16.18 2.48 -4.07
N ARG A 32 -15.05 2.45 -3.35
CA ARG A 32 -13.71 2.64 -3.94
C ARG A 32 -13.40 1.56 -4.97
N HIS A 33 -13.70 0.30 -4.66
CA HIS A 33 -13.52 -0.81 -5.58
C HIS A 33 -14.40 -0.66 -6.83
N ALA A 34 -15.67 -0.28 -6.67
CA ALA A 34 -16.56 -0.02 -7.81
C ALA A 34 -16.03 1.10 -8.71
N ALA A 35 -15.47 2.17 -8.13
CA ALA A 35 -14.82 3.24 -8.89
C ALA A 35 -13.57 2.75 -9.63
N LEU A 36 -12.75 1.91 -8.99
CA LEU A 36 -11.57 1.28 -9.60
C LEU A 36 -11.96 0.42 -10.82
N VAL A 37 -12.97 -0.43 -10.66
CA VAL A 37 -13.54 -1.27 -11.72
C VAL A 37 -14.02 -0.39 -12.88
N ALA A 38 -14.80 0.65 -12.60
CA ALA A 38 -15.31 1.56 -13.62
C ALA A 38 -14.18 2.25 -14.40
N ARG A 39 -13.11 2.68 -13.71
CA ARG A 39 -11.94 3.33 -14.31
C ARG A 39 -11.13 2.41 -15.21
N ARG A 40 -10.98 1.13 -14.83
CA ARG A 40 -10.12 0.17 -15.54
C ARG A 40 -10.85 -0.66 -16.59
N THR A 41 -12.17 -0.75 -16.52
CA THR A 41 -12.97 -1.49 -17.50
C THR A 41 -12.77 -0.91 -18.90
N GLY A 42 -12.28 -1.75 -19.82
CA GLY A 42 -12.02 -1.35 -21.21
C GLY A 42 -10.67 -0.66 -21.46
N ASP A 43 -9.87 -0.41 -20.42
CA ASP A 43 -8.51 0.13 -20.59
C ASP A 43 -7.56 -1.02 -21.02
N PRO A 44 -6.93 -0.93 -22.22
CA PRO A 44 -6.05 -1.99 -22.73
C PRO A 44 -4.75 -2.14 -21.93
N ARG A 45 -4.42 -1.22 -21.03
CA ARG A 45 -3.25 -1.34 -20.14
C ARG A 45 -3.46 -2.38 -19.04
N PHE A 46 -4.71 -2.69 -18.72
CA PHE A 46 -5.09 -3.62 -17.66
C PHE A 46 -5.71 -4.89 -18.23
N ALA A 47 -5.59 -5.99 -17.50
CA ALA A 47 -6.28 -7.22 -17.85
C ALA A 47 -7.81 -7.01 -17.79
N GLN A 48 -8.55 -7.66 -18.67
CA GLN A 48 -10.00 -7.53 -18.75
C GLN A 48 -10.64 -8.91 -18.68
N ARG A 49 -11.65 -9.09 -17.82
CA ARG A 49 -12.42 -10.33 -17.71
C ARG A 49 -13.80 -10.12 -18.30
N THR A 50 -14.18 -10.96 -19.27
CA THR A 50 -15.50 -10.94 -19.91
C THR A 50 -16.14 -12.30 -19.75
N ILE A 51 -17.36 -12.35 -19.19
CA ILE A 51 -18.17 -13.56 -19.14
C ILE A 51 -18.92 -13.66 -20.48
N LEU A 52 -18.69 -14.75 -21.21
CA LEU A 52 -19.32 -15.04 -22.49
C LEU A 52 -20.75 -15.58 -22.29
N ALA A 53 -21.54 -15.58 -23.36
CA ALA A 53 -22.95 -15.96 -23.30
C ALA A 53 -23.19 -17.42 -22.89
N ASP A 54 -22.19 -18.29 -23.06
CA ASP A 54 -22.21 -19.70 -22.63
C ASP A 54 -21.75 -19.90 -21.17
N GLY A 55 -21.46 -18.81 -20.46
CA GLY A 55 -20.95 -18.82 -19.09
C GLY A 55 -19.45 -19.08 -18.99
N SER A 56 -18.74 -19.28 -20.11
CA SER A 56 -17.29 -19.32 -20.11
C SER A 56 -16.69 -17.93 -19.91
N GLU A 57 -15.43 -17.88 -19.48
CA GLU A 57 -14.75 -16.63 -19.20
C GLU A 57 -13.62 -16.40 -20.21
N CYS A 58 -13.51 -15.17 -20.67
CA CYS A 58 -12.43 -14.71 -21.51
C CYS A 58 -11.63 -13.65 -20.76
N VAL A 59 -10.33 -13.89 -20.58
CA VAL A 59 -9.40 -12.91 -20.03
C VAL A 59 -8.56 -12.33 -21.17
N THR A 60 -8.69 -11.03 -21.41
CA THR A 60 -7.80 -10.27 -22.29
C THR A 60 -6.63 -9.77 -21.48
N LEU A 61 -5.42 -10.07 -21.93
CA LEU A 61 -4.19 -9.69 -21.23
C LEU A 61 -3.63 -8.37 -21.78
N PRO A 62 -2.96 -7.55 -20.94
CA PRO A 62 -2.27 -6.35 -21.39
C PRO A 62 -1.20 -6.65 -22.46
N PRO A 63 -0.88 -5.69 -23.36
CA PRO A 63 0.13 -5.86 -24.38
C PRO A 63 1.51 -6.28 -23.85
N HIS A 64 1.92 -5.79 -22.69
CA HIS A 64 3.23 -6.07 -22.11
C HIS A 64 3.39 -7.56 -21.69
N VAL A 65 2.29 -8.26 -21.43
CA VAL A 65 2.30 -9.70 -21.08
C VAL A 65 2.51 -10.59 -22.31
N GLY A 66 2.26 -10.08 -23.53
CA GLY A 66 2.34 -10.86 -24.77
C GLY A 66 3.72 -11.48 -25.04
N GLY A 67 4.80 -10.82 -24.60
CA GLY A 67 6.16 -11.35 -24.70
C GLY A 67 6.35 -12.66 -23.95
N LEU A 68 5.76 -12.79 -22.76
CA LEU A 68 5.90 -13.96 -21.89
C LEU A 68 5.38 -15.25 -22.55
N PHE A 69 4.30 -15.15 -23.34
CA PHE A 69 3.76 -16.30 -24.08
C PHE A 69 4.62 -16.71 -25.27
N SER A 70 5.34 -15.77 -25.87
CA SER A 70 6.28 -16.08 -26.94
C SER A 70 7.46 -16.87 -26.40
N ASP A 71 8.03 -16.43 -25.27
CA ASP A 71 9.11 -17.13 -24.58
C ASP A 71 8.69 -18.53 -24.13
N GLN A 72 7.46 -18.68 -23.61
CA GLN A 72 6.95 -19.99 -23.21
C GLN A 72 6.74 -20.93 -24.40
N ARG A 73 6.31 -20.43 -25.56
CA ARG A 73 6.22 -21.24 -26.79
C ARG A 73 7.59 -21.71 -27.26
N GLU A 74 8.62 -20.87 -27.15
CA GLU A 74 9.99 -21.26 -27.48
C GLU A 74 10.51 -22.34 -26.52
N ARG A 75 10.25 -22.19 -25.21
CA ARG A 75 10.59 -23.21 -24.21
C ARG A 75 9.87 -24.53 -24.48
N PHE A 76 8.59 -24.48 -24.84
CA PHE A 76 7.81 -25.66 -25.23
C PHE A 76 8.44 -26.36 -26.44
N ARG A 77 8.75 -25.60 -27.50
CA ARG A 77 9.38 -26.14 -28.72
C ARG A 77 10.76 -26.73 -28.43
N ALA A 78 11.55 -26.07 -27.59
CA ALA A 78 12.86 -26.57 -27.18
C ALA A 78 12.75 -27.89 -26.38
N LYS A 79 11.73 -28.02 -25.52
CA LYS A 79 11.50 -29.22 -24.70
C LYS A 79 10.93 -30.40 -25.49
N PHE A 80 9.91 -30.17 -26.32
CA PHE A 80 9.13 -31.24 -26.96
C PHE A 80 9.39 -31.40 -28.47
N GLY A 81 10.20 -30.53 -29.07
CA GLY A 81 10.58 -30.60 -30.49
C GLY A 81 9.47 -30.28 -31.48
N ARG A 82 8.34 -29.73 -31.02
CA ARG A 82 7.19 -29.33 -31.84
C ARG A 82 6.52 -28.06 -31.29
N ASP A 83 5.69 -27.41 -32.11
CA ASP A 83 4.87 -26.30 -31.66
C ASP A 83 3.72 -26.75 -30.73
N ILE A 84 3.18 -25.81 -29.96
CA ILE A 84 2.02 -26.03 -29.07
C ILE A 84 0.75 -26.25 -29.90
N GLU A 85 -0.01 -27.28 -29.58
CA GLU A 85 -1.27 -27.64 -30.23
C GLU A 85 -2.48 -27.33 -29.30
N PRO A 86 -3.71 -27.27 -29.84
CA PRO A 86 -4.89 -27.15 -29.00
C PRO A 86 -4.98 -28.29 -27.98
N GLY A 87 -5.06 -27.94 -26.69
CA GLY A 87 -5.09 -28.89 -25.58
C GLY A 87 -3.75 -29.11 -24.88
N ASP A 88 -2.63 -28.65 -25.48
CA ASP A 88 -1.35 -28.63 -24.77
C ASP A 88 -1.32 -27.54 -23.69
N PRO A 89 -0.63 -27.79 -22.57
CA PRO A 89 -0.46 -26.80 -21.51
C PRO A 89 0.54 -25.71 -21.93
N VAL A 90 0.16 -24.44 -21.74
CA VAL A 90 1.08 -23.30 -21.90
C VAL A 90 2.17 -23.31 -20.82
N PHE A 91 1.77 -23.57 -19.57
CA PHE A 91 2.68 -23.79 -18.45
C PHE A 91 2.80 -25.29 -18.21
N PHE A 92 3.90 -25.88 -18.68
CA PHE A 92 4.14 -27.33 -18.70
C PHE A 92 5.20 -27.75 -17.70
N ASP A 93 5.13 -28.99 -17.18
CA ASP A 93 6.18 -29.57 -16.33
C ASP A 93 7.47 -29.81 -17.17
N PRO A 94 8.58 -29.11 -16.90
CA PRO A 94 9.83 -29.30 -17.65
C PRO A 94 10.48 -30.66 -17.40
N GLU A 95 10.08 -31.38 -16.36
CA GLU A 95 10.60 -32.71 -16.02
C GLU A 95 9.80 -33.84 -16.69
N ALA A 96 8.61 -33.55 -17.22
CA ALA A 96 7.79 -34.57 -17.87
C ALA A 96 8.27 -34.89 -19.30
N ASP A 97 8.11 -36.15 -19.70
CA ASP A 97 8.42 -36.62 -21.06
C ASP A 97 7.34 -36.22 -22.08
N THR A 98 6.14 -35.89 -21.61
CA THR A 98 5.02 -35.43 -22.42
C THR A 98 4.45 -34.12 -21.88
N PRO A 99 3.81 -33.28 -22.70
CA PRO A 99 3.24 -32.02 -22.24
C PRO A 99 2.10 -32.25 -21.24
N VAL A 100 2.42 -32.04 -19.97
CA VAL A 100 1.44 -32.06 -18.86
C VAL A 100 1.49 -30.72 -18.13
N PRO A 101 0.35 -30.24 -17.60
CA PRO A 101 0.33 -29.00 -16.84
C PRO A 101 1.36 -29.02 -15.71
N TYR A 102 1.99 -27.87 -15.47
CA TYR A 102 2.92 -27.73 -14.34
C TYR A 102 2.16 -27.99 -13.03
N PRO A 103 2.63 -28.90 -12.15
CA PRO A 103 1.91 -29.23 -10.92
C PRO A 103 1.73 -28.01 -10.01
N PRO A 104 0.51 -27.68 -9.57
CA PRO A 104 0.25 -26.48 -8.77
C PRO A 104 1.04 -26.50 -7.45
N GLU A 105 1.26 -27.66 -6.86
CA GLU A 105 2.03 -27.81 -5.62
C GLU A 105 3.51 -27.47 -5.83
N LYS A 106 4.08 -27.85 -6.99
CA LYS A 106 5.44 -27.46 -7.35
C LYS A 106 5.54 -25.95 -7.57
N LEU A 107 4.51 -25.33 -8.17
CA LEU A 107 4.49 -23.89 -8.42
C LEU A 107 4.43 -23.12 -7.10
N ASN A 108 3.51 -23.51 -6.21
CA ASN A 108 3.37 -22.90 -4.89
C ASN A 108 4.66 -23.05 -4.07
N ALA A 109 5.29 -24.23 -4.08
CA ALA A 109 6.57 -24.44 -3.41
C ALA A 109 7.70 -23.57 -3.99
N ALA A 110 7.75 -23.40 -5.32
CA ALA A 110 8.74 -22.56 -5.98
C ALA A 110 8.54 -21.07 -5.66
N LEU A 111 7.28 -20.59 -5.65
CA LEU A 111 6.94 -19.22 -5.25
C LEU A 111 7.32 -18.95 -3.79
N LEU A 112 6.99 -19.85 -2.87
CA LEU A 112 7.35 -19.73 -1.46
C LEU A 112 8.86 -19.71 -1.26
N ALA A 113 9.60 -20.60 -1.92
CA ALA A 113 11.06 -20.63 -1.84
C ALA A 113 11.70 -19.35 -2.41
N ALA A 114 11.13 -18.77 -3.47
CA ALA A 114 11.57 -17.49 -4.02
C ALA A 114 11.30 -16.34 -3.06
N ALA A 115 10.12 -16.30 -2.44
CA ALA A 115 9.76 -15.30 -1.43
C ALA A 115 10.67 -15.39 -0.20
N GLU A 116 10.90 -16.59 0.34
CA GLU A 116 11.80 -16.81 1.48
C GLU A 116 13.24 -16.38 1.18
N LYS A 117 13.67 -16.53 -0.08
CA LYS A 117 15.01 -16.09 -0.51
C LYS A 117 15.14 -14.56 -0.57
N SER A 118 14.05 -13.82 -0.77
CA SER A 118 14.07 -12.34 -0.77
C SER A 118 14.41 -11.78 0.62
N GLY A 119 14.02 -12.47 1.69
CA GLY A 119 14.16 -11.98 3.05
C GLY A 119 13.14 -10.90 3.45
N ASP A 120 12.27 -10.47 2.54
CA ASP A 120 11.22 -9.49 2.80
C ASP A 120 9.96 -10.16 3.39
N GLU A 121 9.58 -9.73 4.59
CA GLU A 121 8.43 -10.29 5.34
C GLU A 121 7.10 -10.06 4.61
N LEU A 122 6.96 -8.91 3.93
CA LEU A 122 5.75 -8.58 3.16
C LEU A 122 5.60 -9.51 1.97
N THR A 123 6.65 -9.70 1.17
CA THR A 123 6.68 -10.63 0.05
C THR A 123 6.37 -12.05 0.49
N ILE A 124 6.92 -12.50 1.62
CA ILE A 124 6.62 -13.82 2.19
C ILE A 124 5.13 -13.94 2.55
N ALA A 125 4.55 -12.92 3.18
CA ALA A 125 3.14 -12.91 3.55
C ALA A 125 2.19 -12.88 2.34
N LEU A 126 2.47 -12.05 1.33
CA LEU A 126 1.70 -11.97 0.09
C LEU A 126 1.68 -13.31 -0.66
N VAL A 127 2.81 -14.00 -0.75
CA VAL A 127 2.90 -15.31 -1.40
C VAL A 127 2.19 -16.39 -0.59
N ARG A 128 2.34 -16.40 0.74
CA ARG A 128 1.61 -17.36 1.59
C ARG A 128 0.10 -17.16 1.51
N ALA A 129 -0.37 -15.91 1.52
CA ALA A 129 -1.77 -15.57 1.33
C ALA A 129 -2.29 -16.07 -0.03
N ALA A 130 -1.53 -15.86 -1.10
CA ALA A 130 -1.93 -16.30 -2.44
C ALA A 130 -2.03 -17.83 -2.55
N VAL A 131 -1.11 -18.56 -1.92
CA VAL A 131 -1.15 -20.01 -1.85
C VAL A 131 -2.36 -20.50 -1.05
N GLU A 132 -2.74 -19.78 0.02
CA GLU A 132 -3.90 -20.12 0.85
C GLU A 132 -5.23 -19.91 0.09
N VAL A 133 -5.42 -18.75 -0.54
CA VAL A 133 -6.70 -18.41 -1.19
C VAL A 133 -6.80 -18.89 -2.64
N GLY A 134 -5.67 -19.23 -3.27
CA GLY A 134 -5.61 -19.78 -4.63
C GLY A 134 -5.53 -18.74 -5.76
N TYR A 135 -5.34 -17.47 -5.43
CA TYR A 135 -5.17 -16.37 -6.38
C TYR A 135 -4.24 -15.30 -5.82
N PHE A 136 -3.66 -14.50 -6.71
CA PHE A 136 -2.73 -13.43 -6.36
C PHE A 136 -3.34 -12.10 -6.79
N ILE A 137 -3.50 -11.17 -5.84
CA ILE A 137 -4.00 -9.83 -6.10
C ILE A 137 -2.82 -8.87 -6.20
N THR A 138 -2.82 -8.07 -7.25
CA THR A 138 -1.86 -6.98 -7.49
C THR A 138 -2.64 -5.74 -7.88
N ASP A 139 -1.96 -4.59 -7.81
CA ASP A 139 -2.47 -3.34 -8.33
C ASP A 139 -2.92 -3.45 -9.79
N GLU A 140 -2.35 -4.35 -10.60
CA GLU A 140 -2.72 -4.50 -12.01
C GLU A 140 -3.99 -5.33 -12.24
N ASN A 141 -4.42 -6.14 -11.27
CA ASN A 141 -5.51 -7.12 -11.46
C ASN A 141 -6.63 -7.05 -10.41
N GLU A 142 -6.50 -6.21 -9.37
CA GLU A 142 -7.48 -6.05 -8.29
C GLU A 142 -8.92 -5.84 -8.78
N HIS A 143 -9.10 -5.07 -9.86
CA HIS A 143 -10.42 -4.80 -10.46
C HIS A 143 -11.08 -6.02 -11.13
N LEU A 144 -10.38 -7.16 -11.22
CA LEU A 144 -10.94 -8.42 -11.73
C LEU A 144 -11.54 -9.31 -10.64
N TYR A 145 -11.32 -8.96 -9.38
CA TYR A 145 -11.80 -9.68 -8.21
C TYR A 145 -12.97 -8.94 -7.57
N SER A 146 -13.84 -9.68 -6.90
CA SER A 146 -14.87 -9.11 -6.03
C SER A 146 -14.25 -8.56 -4.75
N VAL A 147 -14.96 -7.61 -4.11
CA VAL A 147 -14.58 -7.07 -2.79
C VAL A 147 -14.37 -8.20 -1.77
N GLN A 148 -15.19 -9.26 -1.82
CA GLN A 148 -15.07 -10.39 -0.89
C GLN A 148 -13.80 -11.23 -1.13
N GLU A 149 -13.34 -11.35 -2.38
CA GLU A 149 -12.08 -12.02 -2.71
C GLU A 149 -10.87 -11.17 -2.28
N ILE A 150 -10.96 -9.85 -2.44
CA ILE A 150 -9.95 -8.91 -1.95
C ILE A 150 -9.84 -8.99 -0.42
N ASP A 151 -10.97 -8.87 0.29
CA ASP A 151 -11.01 -8.98 1.75
C ASP A 151 -10.42 -10.32 2.24
N ALA A 152 -10.69 -11.43 1.52
CA ALA A 152 -10.18 -12.74 1.87
C ALA A 152 -8.67 -12.86 1.68
N TYR A 153 -8.13 -12.28 0.60
CA TYR A 153 -6.69 -12.22 0.34
C TYR A 153 -5.98 -11.34 1.39
N GLU A 154 -6.46 -10.11 1.60
CA GLU A 154 -5.89 -9.18 2.59
C GLU A 154 -5.91 -9.76 4.00
N ALA A 155 -7.02 -10.38 4.41
CA ALA A 155 -7.10 -11.07 5.70
C ALA A 155 -6.08 -12.22 5.82
N ALA A 156 -5.76 -12.91 4.72
CA ALA A 156 -4.71 -13.93 4.71
C ALA A 156 -3.31 -13.30 4.81
N VAL A 157 -3.05 -12.19 4.12
CA VAL A 157 -1.80 -11.43 4.23
C VAL A 157 -1.57 -10.98 5.68
N SER A 158 -2.57 -10.36 6.31
CA SER A 158 -2.48 -9.91 7.70
C SER A 158 -2.19 -11.05 8.68
N ARG A 159 -2.71 -12.26 8.45
CA ARG A 159 -2.38 -13.43 9.28
C ARG A 159 -0.91 -13.84 9.16
N TYR A 160 -0.30 -13.69 7.98
CA TYR A 160 1.06 -14.12 7.72
C TYR A 160 2.12 -13.06 8.04
N LEU A 161 1.76 -11.78 8.04
CA LEU A 161 2.62 -10.67 8.47
C LEU A 161 2.91 -10.66 9.98
N ASP A 162 2.51 -11.71 10.71
CA ASP A 162 2.58 -11.80 12.17
C ASP A 162 2.06 -10.50 12.82
N ALA A 163 0.87 -10.09 12.38
CA ALA A 163 0.13 -8.98 12.94
C ALA A 163 -0.14 -9.24 14.42
N GLY A 164 0.82 -8.88 15.27
CA GLY A 164 0.49 -8.31 16.56
C GLY A 164 -0.57 -7.20 16.37
N PRO A 165 -1.30 -6.82 17.43
CA PRO A 165 -2.32 -5.76 17.34
C PRO A 165 -1.84 -4.47 16.63
N GLU A 166 -0.53 -4.24 16.58
CA GLU A 166 0.12 -3.18 15.81
C GLU A 166 -0.23 -3.14 14.31
N ALA A 167 -0.35 -4.26 13.59
CA ALA A 167 -0.62 -4.21 12.15
C ALA A 167 -2.06 -3.77 11.82
N GLU A 168 -3.03 -4.10 12.67
CA GLU A 168 -4.40 -3.58 12.55
C GLU A 168 -4.40 -2.05 12.74
N TYR A 169 -3.59 -1.54 13.68
CA TYR A 169 -3.41 -0.10 13.86
C TYR A 169 -2.72 0.58 12.68
N TYR A 170 -1.73 -0.06 12.03
CA TYR A 170 -1.11 0.50 10.83
C TYR A 170 -2.08 0.55 9.66
N ALA A 171 -2.86 -0.50 9.41
CA ALA A 171 -3.84 -0.49 8.32
C ALA A 171 -4.90 0.60 8.50
N GLU A 172 -5.49 0.71 9.71
CA GLU A 172 -6.45 1.79 10.00
C GLU A 172 -5.80 3.18 9.94
N ALA A 173 -4.59 3.34 10.45
CA ALA A 173 -3.86 4.62 10.41
C ALA A 173 -3.53 5.05 8.98
N ILE A 174 -3.15 4.09 8.12
CA ILE A 174 -2.88 4.31 6.71
C ILE A 174 -4.16 4.75 6.01
N ASP A 175 -5.25 4.00 6.15
CA ASP A 175 -6.53 4.33 5.52
C ASP A 175 -7.04 5.72 5.95
N GLU A 176 -6.97 6.06 7.24
CA GLU A 176 -7.37 7.39 7.69
C GLU A 176 -6.42 8.47 7.13
N LEU A 177 -5.12 8.20 7.04
CA LEU A 177 -4.17 9.14 6.43
C LEU A 177 -4.51 9.38 4.95
N TYR A 178 -4.83 8.32 4.19
CA TYR A 178 -5.28 8.43 2.80
C TYR A 178 -6.58 9.24 2.68
N ASP A 179 -7.57 8.96 3.54
CA ASP A 179 -8.84 9.69 3.57
C ASP A 179 -8.64 11.18 3.90
N ILE A 180 -7.76 11.50 4.86
CA ILE A 180 -7.40 12.89 5.22
C ILE A 180 -6.70 13.60 4.06
N VAL A 181 -5.70 12.95 3.45
CA VAL A 181 -4.95 13.53 2.33
C VAL A 181 -5.88 13.76 1.14
N SER A 182 -6.74 12.80 0.79
CA SER A 182 -7.74 12.98 -0.28
C SER A 182 -8.63 14.18 0.00
N ALA A 183 -9.22 14.26 1.20
CA ALA A 183 -10.12 15.36 1.54
C ALA A 183 -9.43 16.73 1.50
N LEU A 184 -8.14 16.81 1.87
CA LEU A 184 -7.35 18.04 1.76
C LEU A 184 -7.08 18.42 0.30
N VAL A 185 -6.74 17.46 -0.56
CA VAL A 185 -6.46 17.67 -1.99
C VAL A 185 -7.73 18.08 -2.75
N ASP A 186 -8.86 17.43 -2.44
CA ASP A 186 -10.16 17.71 -3.06
C ASP A 186 -10.77 19.05 -2.60
N GLY A 187 -10.21 19.69 -1.56
CA GLY A 187 -10.73 20.92 -0.97
C GLY A 187 -11.99 20.72 -0.13
N ASP A 188 -12.34 19.47 0.16
CA ASP A 188 -13.49 19.08 0.98
C ASP A 188 -13.21 19.19 2.49
N ALA A 189 -11.93 19.33 2.86
CA ALA A 189 -11.47 19.51 4.23
C ALA A 189 -10.81 20.86 4.45
N ASP A 190 -11.01 21.41 5.66
CA ASP A 190 -10.27 22.58 6.14
C ASP A 190 -8.95 22.17 6.82
N THR A 191 -8.23 23.16 7.33
CA THR A 191 -6.95 22.96 8.02
C THR A 191 -7.08 22.17 9.33
N ALA A 192 -8.29 22.01 9.87
CA ALA A 192 -8.53 21.20 11.04
C ALA A 192 -8.49 19.70 10.72
N ALA A 193 -8.64 19.28 9.46
CA ALA A 193 -8.57 17.85 9.10
C ALA A 193 -7.18 17.25 9.30
N ALA A 194 -6.10 17.97 8.93
CA ALA A 194 -4.73 17.52 9.23
C ALA A 194 -4.49 17.42 10.75
N ARG A 195 -5.10 18.29 11.54
CA ARG A 195 -5.04 18.26 13.01
C ARG A 195 -5.99 17.24 13.65
N ALA A 196 -6.99 16.75 12.93
CA ALA A 196 -7.89 15.72 13.41
C ALA A 196 -7.13 14.43 13.75
N ILE A 197 -5.94 14.24 13.18
CA ILE A 197 -5.02 13.16 13.54
C ILE A 197 -4.56 13.22 15.00
N LEU A 198 -4.46 14.41 15.59
CA LEU A 198 -4.10 14.58 16.99
C LEU A 198 -5.22 14.10 17.93
N ASP A 199 -6.45 14.03 17.42
CA ASP A 199 -7.58 13.42 18.11
C ASP A 199 -7.79 11.94 17.75
N LEU A 200 -7.03 11.38 16.81
CA LEU A 200 -7.10 9.97 16.43
C LEU A 200 -6.91 9.02 17.62
N PRO A 201 -5.95 9.27 18.55
CA PRO A 201 -5.81 8.51 19.79
C PRO A 201 -7.13 8.42 20.58
N ARG A 202 -7.89 9.53 20.64
CA ARG A 202 -9.18 9.60 21.33
C ARG A 202 -10.33 8.95 20.55
N ARG A 203 -10.21 8.81 19.23
CA ARG A 203 -11.24 8.23 18.35
C ARG A 203 -11.12 6.71 18.23
N VAL A 204 -9.88 6.21 18.27
CA VAL A 204 -9.49 4.80 18.16
C VAL A 204 -9.56 4.11 19.53
N SER A 205 -9.13 4.77 20.61
CA SER A 205 -9.25 4.24 21.97
C SER A 205 -10.72 4.20 22.40
N TYR A 206 -11.29 3.01 22.49
CA TYR A 206 -12.67 2.82 22.95
C TYR A 206 -12.81 2.65 24.47
N GLU A 207 -11.73 2.53 25.22
CA GLU A 207 -11.77 2.27 26.67
C GLU A 207 -10.48 2.73 27.36
N GLU A 208 -10.24 4.04 27.55
CA GLU A 208 -9.12 4.57 28.38
C GLU A 208 -7.74 3.90 28.16
N ASP A 209 -7.53 3.27 27.01
CA ASP A 209 -6.32 2.52 26.68
C ASP A 209 -5.37 3.52 26.06
N GLU A 210 -4.57 4.11 26.94
CA GLU A 210 -3.54 5.10 26.60
C GLU A 210 -2.50 4.50 25.63
N ASP A 211 -2.20 3.21 25.76
CA ASP A 211 -1.23 2.51 24.93
C ASP A 211 -1.75 2.35 23.48
N ALA A 212 -3.03 2.03 23.29
CA ALA A 212 -3.64 1.96 21.95
C ALA A 212 -3.69 3.34 21.28
N ALA A 213 -3.93 4.38 22.07
CA ALA A 213 -4.00 5.76 21.61
C ALA A 213 -2.62 6.23 21.11
N GLU A 214 -1.58 5.97 21.89
CA GLU A 214 -0.18 6.24 21.52
C GLU A 214 0.24 5.43 20.28
N ALA A 215 -0.10 4.14 20.23
CA ALA A 215 0.21 3.27 19.10
C ALA A 215 -0.39 3.80 17.78
N ALA A 216 -1.64 4.27 17.80
CA ALA A 216 -2.30 4.81 16.61
C ALA A 216 -1.65 6.12 16.15
N TYR A 217 -1.27 7.02 17.07
CA TYR A 217 -0.53 8.24 16.72
C TYR A 217 0.84 7.92 16.12
N LEU A 218 1.59 7.02 16.75
CA LEU A 218 2.89 6.57 16.26
C LEU A 218 2.77 5.87 14.91
N ALA A 219 1.70 5.11 14.67
CA ALA A 219 1.43 4.49 13.38
C ALA A 219 1.27 5.56 12.29
N VAL A 220 0.44 6.59 12.50
CA VAL A 220 0.28 7.66 11.51
C VAL A 220 1.61 8.38 11.28
N LEU A 221 2.31 8.76 12.35
CA LEU A 221 3.60 9.45 12.23
C LEU A 221 4.60 8.62 11.41
N ARG A 222 4.71 7.33 11.71
CA ARG A 222 5.56 6.39 10.96
C ARG A 222 5.13 6.28 9.50
N CYS A 223 3.84 6.13 9.22
CA CYS A 223 3.33 6.08 7.85
C CYS A 223 3.62 7.36 7.06
N THR A 224 3.43 8.53 7.67
CA THR A 224 3.72 9.81 7.03
C THR A 224 5.22 9.95 6.73
N LEU A 225 6.09 9.54 7.65
CA LEU A 225 7.53 9.52 7.43
C LEU A 225 7.94 8.55 6.32
N ILE A 226 7.39 7.33 6.31
CA ILE A 226 7.65 6.33 5.25
C ILE A 226 7.30 6.92 3.88
N LEU A 227 6.14 7.57 3.74
CA LEU A 227 5.72 8.22 2.49
C LEU A 227 6.70 9.31 2.04
N LEU A 228 7.12 10.18 2.97
CA LEU A 228 8.04 11.27 2.67
C LEU A 228 9.44 10.78 2.30
N PHE A 229 9.94 9.74 2.98
CA PHE A 229 11.21 9.10 2.63
C PHE A 229 11.14 8.38 1.30
N ALA A 230 10.04 7.66 1.02
CA ALA A 230 9.81 7.02 -0.25
C ALA A 230 9.79 8.05 -1.40
N ALA A 231 9.09 9.18 -1.21
CA ALA A 231 9.08 10.29 -2.16
C ALA A 231 10.50 10.84 -2.40
N SER A 232 11.28 11.07 -1.35
CA SER A 232 12.69 11.50 -1.47
C SER A 232 13.55 10.49 -2.25
N ARG A 233 13.34 9.18 -2.05
CA ARG A 233 14.06 8.12 -2.79
C ARG A 233 13.63 8.01 -4.26
N ALA A 234 12.35 8.23 -4.54
CA ALA A 234 11.80 8.29 -5.90
C ALA A 234 12.33 9.48 -6.74
N GLY A 235 13.20 10.31 -6.15
CA GLY A 235 13.91 11.37 -6.85
C GLY A 235 13.25 12.73 -6.75
N ILE A 236 12.31 12.90 -5.81
CA ILE A 236 11.66 14.19 -5.57
C ILE A 236 12.72 15.23 -5.23
N ASP A 237 12.75 16.30 -6.02
CA ASP A 237 13.77 17.34 -5.92
C ASP A 237 13.30 18.59 -5.15
N GLU A 238 14.20 19.56 -5.01
CA GLU A 238 13.91 20.80 -4.29
C GLU A 238 12.81 21.62 -4.97
N VAL A 239 12.70 21.58 -6.30
CA VAL A 239 11.70 22.33 -7.07
C VAL A 239 10.31 21.76 -6.80
N GLU A 240 10.20 20.44 -6.74
CA GLU A 240 8.94 19.75 -6.44
C GLU A 240 8.48 19.98 -5.00
N LEU A 241 9.40 19.96 -4.02
CA LEU A 241 9.10 20.30 -2.63
C LEU A 241 8.70 21.79 -2.47
N GLN A 242 9.33 22.69 -3.22
CA GLN A 242 8.91 24.10 -3.27
C GLN A 242 7.51 24.25 -3.89
N ALA A 243 7.20 23.51 -4.96
CA ALA A 243 5.87 23.52 -5.55
C ALA A 243 4.80 23.01 -4.56
N ALA A 244 5.08 21.90 -3.85
CA ALA A 244 4.19 21.35 -2.84
C ALA A 244 3.92 22.36 -1.70
N THR A 245 4.96 23.00 -1.17
CA THR A 245 4.81 24.01 -0.09
C THR A 245 4.09 25.28 -0.58
N ALA A 246 4.32 25.71 -1.82
CA ALA A 246 3.58 26.81 -2.44
C ALA A 246 2.08 26.48 -2.56
N TRP A 247 1.74 25.27 -3.00
CA TRP A 247 0.35 24.81 -3.05
C TRP A 247 -0.31 24.84 -1.67
N VAL A 248 0.39 24.39 -0.61
CA VAL A 248 -0.12 24.50 0.77
C VAL A 248 -0.35 25.97 1.16
N SER A 249 0.53 26.88 0.76
CA SER A 249 0.38 28.31 1.06
C SER A 249 -0.84 28.92 0.39
N ASP A 250 -1.07 28.58 -0.87
CA ASP A 250 -2.20 29.11 -1.65
C ASP A 250 -3.54 28.54 -1.17
N THR A 251 -3.55 27.28 -0.74
CA THR A 251 -4.78 26.57 -0.35
C THR A 251 -5.15 26.82 1.11
N PHE A 252 -4.18 26.74 2.02
CA PHE A 252 -4.42 26.75 3.47
C PHE A 252 -3.87 27.99 4.17
N GLY A 253 -2.90 28.69 3.57
CA GLY A 253 -2.28 29.89 4.11
C GLY A 253 -0.81 29.70 4.49
N CYS A 254 -0.09 30.83 4.59
CA CYS A 254 1.37 30.84 4.75
C CYS A 254 1.87 30.19 6.05
N GLU A 255 1.09 30.22 7.13
CA GLU A 255 1.47 29.59 8.40
C GLU A 255 1.66 28.07 8.25
N TYR A 256 0.76 27.41 7.51
CA TYR A 256 0.81 25.97 7.28
C TYR A 256 1.92 25.59 6.32
N ALA A 257 2.12 26.40 5.28
CA ALA A 257 3.23 26.23 4.34
C ALA A 257 4.59 26.35 5.03
N GLN A 258 4.75 27.26 5.99
CA GLN A 258 5.98 27.37 6.77
C GLN A 258 6.28 26.09 7.55
N ARG A 259 5.27 25.46 8.14
CA ARG A 259 5.42 24.20 8.88
C ARG A 259 5.74 23.04 7.95
N ALA A 260 5.03 22.93 6.82
CA ALA A 260 5.32 21.93 5.79
C ALA A 260 6.74 22.09 5.21
N ALA A 261 7.19 23.35 5.03
CA ALA A 261 8.54 23.65 4.57
C ALA A 261 9.61 23.20 5.57
N VAL A 262 9.37 23.31 6.89
CA VAL A 262 10.28 22.77 7.90
C VAL A 262 10.49 21.26 7.73
N VAL A 263 9.41 20.53 7.38
CA VAL A 263 9.48 19.08 7.10
C VAL A 263 10.18 18.77 5.78
N ALA A 264 10.04 19.65 4.77
CA ALA A 264 10.70 19.46 3.47
C ALA A 264 12.23 19.58 3.54
N ILE A 265 12.78 20.39 4.47
CA ILE A 265 14.22 20.63 4.57
C ILE A 265 15.06 19.34 4.70
N PRO A 266 14.77 18.39 5.61
CA PRO A 266 15.53 17.14 5.67
C PRO A 266 15.34 16.23 4.45
N LEU A 267 14.23 16.37 3.69
CA LEU A 267 13.96 15.59 2.48
C LEU A 267 14.72 16.13 1.28
N CYS A 268 14.92 17.45 1.22
CA CYS A 268 15.85 18.07 0.32
C CYS A 268 17.26 17.57 0.68
N ARG A 269 17.84 16.74 -0.19
CA ARG A 269 19.26 16.34 -0.13
C ARG A 269 20.20 17.51 -0.42
N THR A 270 19.90 18.72 0.06
CA THR A 270 20.82 19.84 0.01
C THR A 270 22.06 19.43 0.80
N LYS A 271 23.12 19.09 0.07
CA LYS A 271 24.45 18.76 0.60
C LYS A 271 25.15 19.99 1.19
N ASP A 272 24.41 20.99 1.66
CA ASP A 272 24.95 22.18 2.29
C ASP A 272 24.68 22.16 3.81
N PRO A 273 25.59 21.55 4.59
CA PRO A 273 25.55 21.57 6.04
C PRO A 273 25.45 22.97 6.66
N ALA A 274 25.88 24.03 5.94
CA ALA A 274 25.84 25.39 6.48
C ALA A 274 24.41 25.93 6.55
N ALA A 275 23.59 25.66 5.53
CA ALA A 275 22.17 26.02 5.53
C ALA A 275 21.40 25.27 6.63
N GLN A 276 21.69 23.98 6.84
CA GLN A 276 21.11 23.20 7.93
C GLN A 276 21.54 23.74 9.31
N GLN A 277 22.81 24.13 9.46
CA GLN A 277 23.30 24.71 10.71
C GLN A 277 22.65 26.07 11.04
N GLU A 278 22.41 26.92 10.04
CA GLU A 278 21.76 28.21 10.24
C GLU A 278 20.30 28.08 10.69
N LEU A 279 19.57 27.14 10.09
CA LEU A 279 18.16 26.88 10.39
C LEU A 279 17.94 26.21 11.76
N PHE A 280 18.78 25.23 12.12
CA PHE A 280 18.56 24.39 13.29
C PHE A 280 19.53 24.65 14.44
N GLY A 281 20.53 25.51 14.26
CA GLY A 281 21.54 25.83 15.27
C GLY A 281 22.41 24.63 15.70
N LYS A 282 22.34 23.51 14.97
CA LYS A 282 23.09 22.29 15.23
C LYS A 282 24.04 22.00 14.07
N SER A 283 25.27 21.61 14.40
CA SER A 283 26.23 21.08 13.44
C SER A 283 26.02 19.57 13.29
N GLY A 284 25.58 19.10 12.12
CA GLY A 284 25.36 17.68 11.84
C GLY A 284 24.17 17.45 10.90
N GLU A 285 23.94 16.18 10.54
CA GLU A 285 22.73 15.78 9.81
C GLU A 285 21.50 15.96 10.70
N LEU A 286 20.45 16.57 10.14
CA LEU A 286 19.18 16.70 10.85
C LEU A 286 18.54 15.33 11.04
N THR A 287 18.18 14.99 12.27
CA THR A 287 17.46 13.75 12.56
C THR A 287 15.95 13.97 12.55
N VAL A 288 15.18 12.89 12.39
CA VAL A 288 13.72 12.93 12.61
C VAL A 288 13.39 13.43 14.02
N GLY A 289 14.20 13.07 15.03
CA GLY A 289 14.03 13.56 16.40
C GLY A 289 14.13 15.08 16.51
N ASP A 290 15.07 15.71 15.78
CA ASP A 290 15.20 17.17 15.76
C ASP A 290 13.97 17.87 15.17
N LEU A 291 13.37 17.26 14.14
CA LEU A 291 12.14 17.75 13.52
C LEU A 291 10.94 17.60 14.46
N LEU A 292 10.84 16.48 15.18
CA LEU A 292 9.79 16.26 16.19
C LEU A 292 9.95 17.24 17.36
N ASP A 293 11.17 17.48 17.85
CA ASP A 293 11.44 18.45 18.93
C ASP A 293 11.09 19.88 18.51
N LEU A 294 11.35 20.24 17.25
CA LEU A 294 11.08 21.58 16.73
C LEU A 294 9.58 21.85 16.54
N LEU A 295 8.84 20.88 16.00
CA LEU A 295 7.43 21.05 15.66
C LEU A 295 6.48 20.63 16.79
N GLY A 296 6.93 19.80 17.73
CA GLY A 296 6.10 19.24 18.80
C GLY A 296 4.84 18.58 18.25
N ASP A 297 3.69 18.96 18.79
CA ASP A 297 2.36 18.46 18.37
C ASP A 297 2.00 18.85 16.92
N GLU A 298 2.74 19.77 16.29
CA GLU A 298 2.51 20.18 14.90
C GLU A 298 3.34 19.35 13.90
N SER A 299 4.12 18.39 14.38
CA SER A 299 4.96 17.52 13.52
C SER A 299 4.11 16.69 12.55
N ALA A 300 3.16 15.89 13.06
CA ALA A 300 2.29 15.07 12.22
C ALA A 300 1.43 15.91 11.25
N PRO A 301 0.71 16.98 11.68
CA PRO A 301 -0.01 17.85 10.76
C PRO A 301 0.88 18.47 9.68
N ALA A 302 2.10 18.89 10.02
CA ALA A 302 3.05 19.44 9.05
C ALA A 302 3.47 18.42 7.98
N MET A 303 3.71 17.17 8.38
CA MET A 303 3.99 16.08 7.44
C MET A 303 2.78 15.80 6.54
N ILE A 304 1.57 15.77 7.09
CA ILE A 304 0.34 15.54 6.33
C ILE A 304 0.11 16.65 5.29
N TRP A 305 0.31 17.93 5.66
CA TRP A 305 0.22 19.03 4.69
C TRP A 305 1.26 18.90 3.58
N LEU A 306 2.49 18.50 3.91
CA LEU A 306 3.52 18.30 2.90
C LEU A 306 3.15 17.14 1.95
N VAL A 307 2.67 16.01 2.48
CA VAL A 307 2.18 14.88 1.68
C VAL A 307 1.02 15.30 0.77
N ALA A 308 0.05 16.05 1.28
CA ALA A 308 -1.06 16.57 0.47
C ALA A 308 -0.55 17.51 -0.63
N GLY A 309 0.43 18.37 -0.33
CA GLY A 309 1.07 19.21 -1.33
C GLY A 309 1.76 18.40 -2.44
N LEU A 310 2.49 17.34 -2.07
CA LEU A 310 3.13 16.44 -3.04
C LEU A 310 2.11 15.69 -3.91
N VAL A 311 1.02 15.20 -3.32
CA VAL A 311 -0.07 14.57 -4.09
C VAL A 311 -0.69 15.56 -5.05
N ALA A 312 -1.00 16.78 -4.60
CA ALA A 312 -1.62 17.79 -5.43
C ALA A 312 -0.74 18.25 -6.59
N THR A 313 0.58 18.34 -6.40
CA THR A 313 1.50 18.89 -7.42
C THR A 313 2.20 17.81 -8.25
N VAL A 314 2.77 16.80 -7.61
CA VAL A 314 3.53 15.73 -8.27
C VAL A 314 2.63 14.57 -8.66
N GLY A 315 1.71 14.20 -7.76
CA GLY A 315 0.71 13.16 -8.01
C GLY A 315 -0.47 13.60 -8.88
N ASP A 316 -0.52 14.86 -9.35
CA ASP A 316 -1.63 15.45 -10.11
C ASP A 316 -3.02 15.23 -9.43
N GLY A 317 -3.02 15.26 -8.10
CA GLY A 317 -4.20 15.02 -7.26
C GLY A 317 -4.56 13.55 -7.05
N ASP A 318 -3.86 12.59 -7.67
CA ASP A 318 -4.12 11.16 -7.46
C ASP A 318 -3.45 10.67 -6.18
N VAL A 319 -4.23 10.47 -5.11
CA VAL A 319 -3.69 9.94 -3.84
C VAL A 319 -3.09 8.54 -4.00
N ASN A 320 -3.49 7.76 -5.02
CA ASN A 320 -2.87 6.45 -5.29
C ASN A 320 -1.41 6.56 -5.76
N TRP A 321 -0.96 7.76 -6.17
CA TRP A 321 0.45 8.04 -6.43
C TRP A 321 1.33 7.70 -5.22
N LEU A 322 0.84 7.95 -4.01
CA LEU A 322 1.56 7.62 -2.77
C LEU A 322 1.86 6.12 -2.64
N ARG A 323 0.91 5.26 -3.04
CA ARG A 323 1.11 3.80 -3.01
C ARG A 323 2.21 3.38 -3.98
N HIS A 324 2.20 3.95 -5.19
CA HIS A 324 3.23 3.67 -6.20
C HIS A 324 4.61 4.10 -5.71
N VAL A 325 4.72 5.30 -5.14
CA VAL A 325 5.98 5.82 -4.61
C VAL A 325 6.54 4.94 -3.49
N VAL A 326 5.68 4.45 -2.59
CA VAL A 326 6.10 3.53 -1.52
C VAL A 326 6.55 2.19 -2.10
N HIS A 327 5.80 1.62 -3.04
CA HIS A 327 6.20 0.36 -3.70
C HIS A 327 7.55 0.48 -4.41
N GLU A 328 7.74 1.52 -5.23
CA GLU A 328 9.01 1.75 -5.93
C GLU A 328 10.19 1.95 -4.96
N ALA A 329 9.96 2.62 -3.81
CA ALA A 329 11.00 2.84 -2.82
C ALA A 329 11.34 1.59 -1.99
N LEU A 330 10.39 0.67 -1.80
CA LEU A 330 10.59 -0.60 -1.10
C LEU A 330 11.22 -1.67 -2.01
N ASP A 331 11.00 -1.59 -3.32
CA ASP A 331 11.60 -2.51 -4.31
C ASP A 331 13.10 -2.22 -4.56
N ASP A 332 13.61 -1.08 -4.10
CA ASP A 332 15.03 -0.72 -4.16
C ASP A 332 15.81 -1.47 -3.04
N GLU A 333 16.65 -2.45 -3.41
CA GLU A 333 17.36 -3.38 -2.49
C GLU A 333 18.21 -2.72 -1.38
N ASP A 334 18.38 -1.40 -1.42
CA ASP A 334 19.10 -0.58 -0.44
C ASP A 334 18.18 -0.04 0.70
N PHE A 335 17.04 -0.69 1.01
CA PHE A 335 16.14 -0.33 2.12
C PHE A 335 16.45 -1.11 3.41
#